data_AF-A1C7C0-F1
#
_entry.id   AF-A1C7C0-F1
#
_cell.length_a   1.000
_cell.length_b   1.000
_cell.length_c   1.000
_cell.angle_alpha   90.00
_cell.angle_beta   90.00
_cell.angle_gamma   90.00
#
_symmetry.space_group_name_H-M   'P 1'
#
loop_
_entity.id
_entity.type
_entity.pdbx_description
1 polymer ?
#
loop_
_entity_poly.entity_id
_entity_poly.type
_entity_poly.pdbx_seq_one_letter_code
_entity_poly.pdbx_strand_id
1 'polypeptide(L)'
;MSYSRENNEVSASGEDRVNAMRGYKATISNPRVSNEAKQHAQDVLDNELHWNQPRQDLYAVRQQNKEPNRVAGGLKAAQRNPRVTRSGKQSAGEKLDQLGKTQQEQPEE
;
A
#
# COMPACT_ATOMS: atom_id res chain seq x y z
N MET A 1 -12.95 -6.21 -21.08
CA MET A 1 -11.92 -6.38 -20.03
C MET A 1 -12.49 -5.95 -18.69
N SER A 2 -13.01 -6.87 -17.89
CA SER A 2 -13.43 -6.64 -16.51
C SER A 2 -12.28 -7.07 -15.61
N TYR A 3 -11.51 -6.12 -15.08
CA TYR A 3 -10.49 -6.45 -14.09
C TYR A 3 -11.17 -6.70 -12.74
N SER A 4 -10.94 -7.91 -12.23
CA SER A 4 -11.54 -8.50 -11.04
C SER A 4 -11.56 -7.54 -9.85
N ARG A 5 -12.77 -7.10 -9.50
CA ARG A 5 -13.06 -6.23 -8.34
C ARG A 5 -13.03 -6.99 -7.01
N GLU A 6 -12.96 -8.32 -7.06
CA GLU A 6 -13.19 -9.22 -5.92
C GLU A 6 -12.00 -9.27 -4.93
N ASN A 7 -10.77 -8.96 -5.37
CA ASN A 7 -9.59 -8.98 -4.50
C ASN A 7 -9.36 -7.66 -3.73
N ASN A 8 -10.21 -6.64 -3.92
CA ASN A 8 -10.02 -5.30 -3.36
C ASN A 8 -10.78 -5.05 -2.04
N GLU A 9 -11.68 -5.96 -1.63
CA GLU A 9 -12.43 -5.77 -0.38
C GLU A 9 -11.56 -5.93 0.87
N VAL A 10 -10.60 -6.87 0.82
CA VAL A 10 -9.66 -7.10 1.92
C VAL A 10 -8.69 -5.93 2.08
N SER A 11 -8.23 -5.34 0.96
CA SER A 11 -7.33 -4.17 0.96
C SER A 11 -8.02 -2.92 1.48
N ALA A 12 -9.27 -2.66 1.04
CA ALA A 12 -10.07 -1.54 1.54
C ALA A 12 -10.20 -1.58 3.07
N SER A 13 -10.52 -2.73 3.66
CA SER A 13 -10.69 -2.87 5.12
C SER A 13 -9.43 -2.55 5.94
N GLY A 14 -8.24 -2.85 5.41
CA GLY A 14 -6.97 -2.55 6.06
C GLY A 14 -6.61 -1.07 5.94
N GLU A 15 -6.79 -0.50 4.74
CA GLU A 15 -6.50 0.90 4.46
C GLU A 15 -7.44 1.81 5.27
N ASP A 16 -8.72 1.44 5.35
CA ASP A 16 -9.75 2.14 6.12
C ASP A 16 -9.42 2.16 7.61
N ARG A 17 -8.96 1.04 8.18
CA ARG A 17 -8.52 0.99 9.58
C ARG A 17 -7.33 1.90 9.85
N VAL A 18 -6.34 1.94 8.97
CA VAL A 18 -5.18 2.84 9.14
C VAL A 18 -5.55 4.31 8.94
N ASN A 19 -6.46 4.60 8.02
CA ASN A 19 -7.00 5.95 7.83
C ASN A 19 -7.79 6.42 9.05
N ALA A 20 -8.66 5.56 9.60
CA ALA A 20 -9.40 5.82 10.82
C ALA A 20 -8.45 6.08 12.00
N MET A 21 -7.42 5.25 12.18
CA MET A 21 -6.40 5.47 13.21
C MET A 21 -5.69 6.82 13.08
N ARG A 22 -5.31 7.21 11.85
CA ARG A 22 -4.72 8.53 11.59
C ARG A 22 -5.67 9.66 11.99
N GLY A 23 -6.96 9.52 11.68
CA GLY A 23 -8.01 10.46 12.06
C GLY A 23 -8.12 10.60 13.57
N TYR A 24 -8.31 9.51 14.30
CA TYR A 24 -8.43 9.55 15.77
C TYR A 24 -7.16 10.08 16.44
N LYS A 25 -5.98 9.73 15.93
CA LYS A 25 -4.72 10.30 16.44
C LYS A 25 -4.65 11.82 16.22
N ALA A 26 -5.11 12.31 15.07
CA ALA A 26 -5.19 13.73 14.80
C ALA A 26 -6.14 14.43 15.79
N THR A 27 -7.31 13.83 16.05
CA THR A 27 -8.30 14.30 17.04
C THR A 27 -7.69 14.51 18.42
N ILE A 28 -6.89 13.54 18.92
CA ILE A 28 -6.21 13.65 20.22
C ILE A 28 -5.22 14.82 20.26
N SER A 29 -4.44 14.99 19.19
CA SER A 29 -3.42 16.04 19.11
C SER A 29 -3.97 17.45 18.87
N ASN A 30 -5.21 17.57 18.38
CA ASN A 30 -5.78 18.86 17.97
C ASN A 30 -6.22 19.67 19.21
N PRO A 31 -5.67 20.87 19.46
CA PRO A 31 -6.07 21.69 20.61
C PRO A 31 -7.50 22.24 20.50
N ARG A 32 -8.11 22.27 19.31
CA ARG A 32 -9.47 22.77 19.08
C ARG A 32 -10.57 21.73 19.33
N VAL A 33 -10.19 20.50 19.65
CA VAL A 33 -11.13 19.40 19.92
C VAL A 33 -11.42 19.34 21.42
N SER A 34 -12.68 19.06 21.77
CA SER A 34 -13.12 18.91 23.16
C SER A 34 -12.44 17.73 23.86
N ASN A 35 -12.33 17.80 25.18
CA ASN A 35 -11.71 16.72 25.95
C ASN A 35 -12.48 15.39 25.83
N GLU A 36 -13.81 15.46 25.78
CA GLU A 36 -14.69 14.28 25.59
C GLU A 36 -14.41 13.59 24.25
N ALA A 37 -14.30 14.35 23.16
CA ALA A 37 -13.98 13.79 21.84
C ALA A 37 -12.57 13.18 21.79
N LYS A 38 -11.61 13.71 22.57
CA LYS A 38 -10.27 13.13 22.70
C LYS A 38 -10.28 11.82 23.48
N GLN A 39 -11.04 11.75 24.57
CA GLN A 39 -11.21 10.52 25.35
C GLN A 39 -11.83 9.42 24.49
N HIS A 40 -12.92 9.72 23.78
CA HIS A 40 -13.53 8.77 22.85
C HIS A 40 -12.54 8.33 21.75
N ALA A 41 -11.79 9.27 21.16
CA ALA A 41 -10.78 8.92 20.15
C ALA A 41 -9.67 8.01 20.72
N GLN A 42 -9.33 8.17 22.00
CA GLN A 42 -8.36 7.32 22.68
C GLN A 42 -8.93 5.92 22.94
N ASP A 43 -10.17 5.82 23.43
CA ASP A 43 -10.83 4.54 23.67
C ASP A 43 -10.97 3.70 22.40
N VAL A 44 -11.32 4.33 21.26
CA VAL A 44 -11.40 3.64 19.96
C VAL A 44 -10.02 3.15 19.49
N LEU A 45 -8.96 3.93 19.73
CA LEU A 45 -7.59 3.54 19.36
C LEU A 45 -7.05 2.38 20.20
N ASP A 46 -7.39 2.34 21.49
CA ASP A 46 -6.99 1.28 22.41
C ASP A 46 -7.79 -0.02 22.19
N ASN A 47 -9.12 0.08 22.15
CA ASN A 47 -10.02 -1.08 22.19
C ASN A 47 -10.36 -1.67 20.82
N GLU A 48 -10.49 -0.85 19.78
CA GLU A 48 -10.97 -1.30 18.46
C GLU A 48 -9.85 -1.42 17.42
N LEU A 49 -8.95 -0.44 17.37
CA LEU A 49 -7.93 -0.34 16.32
C LEU A 49 -6.54 -0.82 16.75
N HIS A 50 -6.33 -1.05 18.05
CA HIS A 50 -5.10 -1.53 18.67
C HIS A 50 -3.84 -0.87 18.07
N TRP A 51 -3.65 0.45 18.30
CA TRP A 51 -2.52 1.37 18.00
C TRP A 51 -1.43 1.04 16.95
N ASN A 52 -0.97 -0.20 16.81
CA ASN A 52 0.11 -0.67 15.96
C ASN A 52 -0.19 -1.89 15.08
N GLN A 53 -1.32 -2.59 15.25
CA GLN A 53 -1.63 -3.81 14.47
C GLN A 53 -1.80 -3.55 12.95
N PRO A 54 -2.64 -2.60 12.50
CA PRO A 54 -3.07 -2.56 11.11
C PRO A 54 -2.02 -2.01 10.14
N ARG A 55 -0.90 -1.46 10.64
CA ARG A 55 0.23 -1.09 9.78
C ARG A 55 0.92 -2.32 9.19
N GLN A 56 1.09 -3.38 9.97
CA GLN A 56 1.84 -4.56 9.53
C GLN A 56 1.05 -5.34 8.48
N ASP A 57 -0.25 -5.51 8.72
CA ASP A 57 -1.16 -6.17 7.77
C ASP A 57 -1.24 -5.41 6.44
N LEU A 58 -1.29 -4.07 6.50
CA LEU A 58 -1.24 -3.26 5.28
C LEU A 58 0.07 -3.39 4.51
N TYR A 59 1.20 -3.47 5.20
CA TYR A 59 2.47 -3.71 4.50
C TYR A 59 2.47 -5.06 3.79
N ALA A 60 1.96 -6.12 4.44
CA ALA A 60 1.85 -7.45 3.83
C ALA A 60 0.91 -7.44 2.61
N VAL A 61 -0.29 -6.89 2.74
CA VAL A 61 -1.30 -6.83 1.66
C VAL A 61 -0.83 -5.96 0.50
N ARG A 62 -0.20 -4.80 0.78
CA ARG A 62 0.32 -3.91 -0.27
C ARG A 62 1.57 -4.45 -0.95
N GLN A 63 2.31 -5.37 -0.31
CA GLN A 63 3.38 -6.13 -0.97
C GLN A 63 2.82 -7.22 -1.89
N GLN A 64 1.72 -7.86 -1.51
CA GLN A 64 1.06 -8.94 -2.26
C GLN A 64 0.28 -8.42 -3.47
N ASN A 65 -0.36 -7.24 -3.39
CA ASN A 65 -1.17 -6.64 -4.46
C ASN A 65 -0.36 -5.78 -5.45
N LYS A 66 0.92 -6.05 -5.66
CA LYS A 66 1.70 -5.39 -6.71
C LYS A 66 1.32 -6.01 -8.06
N GLU A 67 0.35 -5.41 -8.73
CA GLU A 67 0.02 -5.77 -10.11
C GLU A 67 1.30 -5.73 -10.97
N PRO A 68 1.69 -6.84 -11.64
CA PRO A 68 2.91 -6.91 -12.43
C PRO A 68 3.04 -5.78 -13.46
N ASN A 69 1.91 -5.35 -14.03
CA ASN A 69 1.81 -4.22 -14.96
C ASN A 69 2.20 -2.88 -14.33
N ARG A 70 1.84 -2.63 -13.07
CA ARG A 70 2.23 -1.39 -12.36
C ARG A 70 3.71 -1.38 -12.04
N VAL A 71 4.27 -2.53 -11.63
CA VAL A 71 5.71 -2.67 -11.38
C VAL A 71 6.49 -2.44 -12.67
N ALA A 72 6.08 -3.10 -13.76
CA ALA A 72 6.67 -2.92 -15.08
C ALA A 72 6.61 -1.45 -15.55
N GLY A 73 5.48 -0.77 -15.33
CA GLY A 73 5.31 0.65 -15.62
C GLY A 73 6.30 1.54 -14.84
N GLY A 74 6.47 1.28 -13.54
CA GLY A 74 7.43 2.00 -12.69
C GLY A 74 8.88 1.80 -13.11
N LEU A 75 9.27 0.56 -13.45
CA LEU A 75 10.61 0.24 -13.95
C LEU A 75 10.88 0.91 -15.30
N LYS A 76 9.90 0.91 -16.21
CA LYS A 76 9.99 1.62 -17.50
C LYS A 76 10.14 3.14 -17.31
N ALA A 77 9.43 3.72 -16.34
CA ALA A 77 9.60 5.13 -15.98
C ALA A 77 11.00 5.42 -15.42
N ALA A 78 11.53 4.55 -14.56
CA ALA A 78 12.88 4.69 -14.00
C ALA A 78 13.97 4.68 -15.07
N GLN A 79 13.85 3.83 -16.11
CA GLN A 79 14.78 3.81 -17.24
C GLN A 79 14.83 5.15 -18.01
N ARG A 80 13.68 5.81 -18.15
CA ARG A 80 13.57 7.07 -18.91
C ARG A 80 13.89 8.31 -18.09
N ASN A 81 13.83 8.23 -16.76
CA ASN A 81 14.00 9.38 -15.89
C ASN A 81 15.47 9.88 -15.89
N PRO A 82 15.74 11.15 -16.25
CA PRO A 82 17.10 11.70 -16.25
C PRO A 82 17.71 11.82 -14.84
N ARG A 83 16.90 11.84 -13.78
CA ARG A 83 17.37 11.88 -12.39
C ARG A 83 17.84 10.52 -11.85
N VAL A 84 17.61 9.44 -12.59
CA VAL A 84 18.06 8.10 -12.20
C VAL A 84 19.46 7.84 -12.75
N THR A 85 20.34 7.30 -11.91
CA THR A 85 21.71 6.96 -12.29
C THR A 85 21.75 5.90 -13.40
N ARG A 86 22.85 5.85 -14.17
CA ARG A 86 23.02 4.85 -15.23
C ARG A 86 22.87 3.41 -14.71
N SER A 87 23.46 3.10 -13.55
CA SER A 87 23.31 1.79 -12.89
C SER A 87 21.87 1.51 -12.47
N GLY A 88 21.15 2.52 -11.94
CA GLY A 88 19.73 2.38 -11.60
C GLY A 88 18.84 2.09 -12.81
N LYS A 89 19.13 2.70 -13.97
CA LYS A 89 18.44 2.42 -15.23
C LYS A 89 18.69 1.00 -15.73
N GLN A 90 19.94 0.54 -15.67
CA GLN A 90 20.29 -0.82 -16.06
C GLN A 90 19.58 -1.87 -15.18
N SER A 91 19.64 -1.70 -13.86
CA SER A 91 18.95 -2.58 -12.92
C SER A 91 17.42 -2.59 -13.15
N ALA A 92 16.84 -1.44 -13.50
CA ALA A 92 15.41 -1.38 -13.85
C ALA A 92 15.08 -2.12 -15.16
N GLY A 93 16.01 -2.20 -16.11
CA GLY A 93 15.89 -3.05 -17.31
C GLY A 93 15.92 -4.54 -16.96
N GLU A 94 16.93 -4.97 -16.23
CA GLU A 94 17.10 -6.38 -15.83
C GLU A 94 15.89 -6.90 -15.05
N LYS A 95 15.34 -6.10 -14.13
CA LYS A 95 14.12 -6.45 -13.37
C LYS A 95 12.88 -6.50 -14.24
N LEU A 96 12.80 -5.68 -15.29
CA LEU A 96 11.68 -5.69 -16.23
C LEU A 96 11.71 -6.96 -17.09
N ASP A 97 12.89 -7.37 -17.53
CA ASP A 97 13.08 -8.61 -18.29
C ASP A 97 12.73 -9.84 -17.43
N GLN A 98 13.14 -9.83 -16.15
CA GLN A 98 12.80 -10.90 -15.21
C GLN A 98 11.28 -11.01 -14.98
N LEU A 99 10.59 -9.87 -14.83
CA LEU A 99 9.13 -9.81 -14.73
C LEU A 99 8.41 -10.33 -15.99
N GLY A 100 8.99 -10.12 -17.18
CA GLY A 100 8.46 -10.66 -18.43
C GLY A 100 8.57 -12.19 -18.50
N LYS A 101 9.69 -12.75 -18.04
CA LYS A 101 9.91 -14.21 -17.98
C LYS A 101 8.94 -14.90 -17.02
N THR A 102 8.73 -14.33 -15.83
CA THR A 102 7.79 -14.86 -14.84
C THR A 102 6.33 -14.91 -15.33
N GLN A 103 5.95 -14.06 -16.29
CA GLN A 103 4.60 -14.06 -16.89
C GLN A 103 4.45 -15.06 -18.04
N GLN A 104 5.55 -15.47 -18.68
CA GLN A 104 5.54 -16.43 -19.79
C GLN A 104 5.53 -17.89 -19.33
N GLU A 105 5.86 -18.15 -18.06
CA GLU A 105 5.95 -19.49 -17.46
C GLU A 105 4.69 -19.93 -16.70
N GLN A 106 3.58 -19.17 -16.75
CA GLN A 106 2.29 -19.67 -16.25
C GLN A 106 1.55 -20.34 -17.40
N PRO A 107 1.57 -21.69 -17.53
CA PRO A 107 0.70 -22.37 -18.47
C PRO A 107 -0.75 -22.14 -18.04
N GLU A 108 -1.59 -21.82 -19.02
CA GLU A 108 -3.05 -21.79 -18.83
C GLU A 108 -3.50 -23.23 -18.49
N GLU A 109 -4.06 -23.40 -17.29
CA GLU A 109 -4.78 -24.62 -16.88
C GLU A 109 -6.29 -24.41 -17.01
#